data_AF-A0A1X1V585-F1
#
_entry.id   AF-A0A1X1V585-F1
#
_cell.length_a   1.000
_cell.length_b   1.000
_cell.length_c   1.000
_cell.angle_alpha   90.00
_cell.angle_beta   90.00
_cell.angle_gamma   90.00
#
_symmetry.space_group_name_H-M   'P 1'
#
loop_
_entity.id
_entity.type
_entity.pdbx_description
1 polymer ?
#
loop_
_entity_poly.entity_id
_entity_poly.type
_entity_poly.pdbx_seq_one_letter_code
_entity_poly.pdbx_strand_id
1 'polypeptide(L)'
;MVDLLFTPFDLTVIEVEYQGKAMGHAVPHTIGRHTHPAVKSQTPAPVQATGIDYLQLLETAHQTDVGQAINCPALTDCENDTEPCSGNR
;
A
#
# COMPACT_ATOMS: atom_id res chain seq x y z
N MET A 1 -2.50 -0.35 -25.45
CA MET A 1 -2.86 -0.01 -24.06
C MET A 1 -2.03 1.21 -23.66
N VAL A 2 -2.62 2.10 -22.88
CA VAL A 2 -1.95 3.30 -22.36
C VAL A 2 -1.87 3.11 -20.85
N ASP A 3 -0.68 3.32 -20.30
CA ASP A 3 -0.41 3.19 -18.87
C ASP A 3 -0.03 4.56 -18.30
N LEU A 4 -0.50 4.84 -17.08
CA LEU A 4 -0.29 6.10 -16.38
C LEU A 4 0.46 5.81 -15.08
N LEU A 5 1.71 6.26 -14.99
CA LEU A 5 2.51 6.12 -13.78
C LEU A 5 2.49 7.43 -13.00
N PHE A 6 2.11 7.34 -11.73
CA PHE A 6 2.07 8.46 -10.80
C PHE A 6 2.12 7.94 -9.37
N THR A 7 2.45 8.83 -8.44
CA THR A 7 2.33 8.51 -7.01
C THR A 7 0.93 8.93 -6.52
N PRO A 8 0.28 8.16 -5.64
CA PRO A 8 -1.08 8.49 -5.20
C PRO A 8 -1.16 9.82 -4.42
N PHE A 9 -0.05 10.29 -3.87
CA PHE A 9 0.01 11.53 -3.08
C PHE A 9 0.41 12.75 -3.92
N ASP A 10 0.98 12.54 -5.10
CA ASP A 10 1.37 13.61 -6.02
C ASP A 10 0.91 13.28 -7.45
N LEU A 11 -0.16 13.98 -7.87
CA LEU A 11 -0.77 13.89 -9.19
C LEU A 11 -0.30 15.02 -10.13
N THR A 12 0.70 15.81 -9.73
CA THR A 12 1.24 16.91 -10.56
C THR A 12 2.16 16.40 -11.66
N VAL A 13 2.72 15.21 -11.49
CA VAL A 13 3.59 14.52 -12.45
C VAL A 13 2.98 13.17 -12.80
N ILE A 14 2.60 13.00 -14.07
CA ILE A 14 2.01 11.76 -14.57
C ILE A 14 2.74 11.36 -15.85
N GLU A 15 3.48 10.25 -15.79
CA GLU A 15 4.17 9.68 -16.95
C GLU A 15 3.20 8.82 -17.76
N VAL A 16 3.27 8.96 -19.08
CA VAL A 16 2.43 8.22 -20.02
C VAL A 16 3.29 7.22 -20.76
N GLU A 17 2.87 5.96 -20.73
CA GLU A 17 3.45 4.91 -21.56
C GLU A 17 2.44 4.39 -22.58
N TYR A 18 2.94 4.07 -23.77
CA TYR A 18 2.17 3.38 -24.79
C TYR A 18 2.93 2.14 -25.24
N GLN A 19 2.34 0.96 -24.98
CA GLN A 19 2.96 -0.33 -25.30
C GLN A 19 4.37 -0.47 -24.68
N GLY A 20 4.54 -0.04 -23.42
CA GLY A 20 5.82 -0.09 -22.70
C GLY A 20 6.88 0.90 -23.20
N LYS A 21 6.49 1.93 -23.96
CA LYS A 21 7.37 3.02 -24.37
C LYS A 21 6.93 4.33 -23.73
N ALA A 22 7.89 5.05 -23.15
CA ALA A 22 7.66 6.38 -22.60
C ALA A 22 7.24 7.36 -23.70
N MET A 23 6.09 8.01 -23.49
CA MET A 23 5.50 9.01 -24.39
C MET A 23 5.61 10.43 -23.83
N GLY A 24 6.12 10.58 -22.61
CA GLY A 24 6.28 11.86 -21.92
C GLY A 24 5.24 12.06 -20.82
N HIS A 25 5.01 13.32 -20.45
CA HIS A 25 4.15 13.68 -19.32
C HIS A 25 2.74 14.06 -19.80
N ALA A 26 1.72 13.58 -19.09
CA ALA A 26 0.36 14.04 -19.29
C ALA A 26 0.18 15.47 -18.76
N VAL A 27 -0.84 16.16 -19.27
CA VAL A 27 -1.30 17.44 -18.72
C VAL A 27 -2.34 17.14 -17.63
N PRO A 28 -2.05 17.37 -16.34
CA PRO A 28 -3.01 17.08 -15.27
C PRO A 28 -4.21 18.03 -15.35
N HIS A 29 -5.41 17.48 -15.20
CA HIS A 29 -6.63 18.28 -15.14
C HIS A 29 -7.17 18.31 -13.71
N THR A 30 -7.02 19.47 -13.06
CA THR A 30 -7.50 19.67 -11.69
C THR A 30 -8.98 20.00 -11.69
N ILE A 31 -9.78 19.10 -11.15
CA ILE A 31 -11.20 19.36 -10.84
C ILE A 31 -11.33 19.74 -9.36
N GLY A 32 -11.77 20.98 -9.12
CA GLY A 32 -12.11 21.42 -7.78
C GLY A 32 -13.48 20.88 -7.35
N ARG A 33 -13.69 20.70 -6.04
CA ARG A 33 -15.06 20.60 -5.50
C ARG A 33 -15.76 21.94 -5.68
N HIS A 34 -16.93 21.94 -6.29
CA HIS A 34 -17.77 23.13 -6.27
C HIS A 34 -18.38 23.29 -4.88
N THR A 35 -17.83 24.21 -4.10
CA THR A 35 -18.40 24.63 -2.82
C THR A 35 -19.03 26.00 -3.04
N HIS A 36 -20.34 26.11 -2.82
CA HIS A 36 -21.04 27.37 -3.00
C HIS A 36 -20.44 28.45 -2.07
N PRO A 37 -20.25 29.71 -2.52
CA PRO A 37 -19.56 30.74 -1.73
C PRO A 37 -20.16 31.02 -0.35
N ALA A 38 -21.48 30.80 -0.20
CA ALA A 38 -22.18 30.95 1.10
C ALA A 38 -22.05 29.71 2.02
N VAL A 39 -21.42 28.62 1.56
CA VAL A 39 -21.12 27.47 2.41
C VAL A 39 -19.87 27.82 3.21
N LYS A 40 -20.08 28.19 4.47
CA LYS A 40 -18.98 28.22 5.45
C LYS A 40 -18.39 26.82 5.54
N SER A 41 -17.10 26.68 5.26
CA SER A 41 -16.34 25.48 5.58
C SER A 41 -16.51 25.22 7.07
N GLN A 42 -17.21 24.14 7.41
CA GLN A 42 -17.41 23.77 8.80
C GLN A 42 -16.06 23.30 9.33
N THR A 43 -15.45 24.09 10.23
CA THR A 43 -14.31 23.62 11.00
C THR A 43 -14.75 22.34 11.70
N PRO A 44 -14.08 21.20 11.49
CA PRO A 44 -14.41 19.98 12.19
C PRO A 44 -14.39 20.28 13.69
N ALA A 45 -15.46 19.92 14.39
CA ALA A 45 -15.46 20.02 15.84
C ALA A 45 -14.28 19.17 16.36
N PRO A 46 -13.53 19.65 17.37
CA PRO A 46 -12.48 18.84 17.97
C PRO A 46 -13.11 17.55 18.46
N VAL A 47 -12.66 16.43 17.89
CA VAL A 47 -13.14 15.09 18.26
C VAL A 47 -12.46 14.76 19.58
N GLN A 48 -13.25 14.41 20.61
CA GLN A 48 -12.66 13.87 21.84
C GLN A 48 -11.93 12.57 21.49
N ALA A 49 -10.68 12.45 21.95
CA ALA A 49 -9.95 11.20 21.85
C ALA A 49 -10.78 10.12 22.57
N THR A 50 -11.09 9.03 21.88
CA THR A 50 -11.91 7.95 22.42
C THR A 50 -11.23 7.21 23.59
N GLY A 51 -9.93 7.45 23.81
CA GLY A 51 -9.12 6.75 24.81
C GLY A 51 -8.83 5.30 24.45
N ILE A 52 -9.21 4.87 23.24
CA ILE A 52 -9.01 3.49 22.79
C ILE A 52 -7.57 3.32 22.32
N ASP A 53 -6.80 2.51 23.04
CA ASP A 53 -5.48 2.08 22.64
C ASP A 53 -5.59 0.94 21.62
N TYR A 54 -5.70 1.31 20.34
CA TYR A 54 -5.77 0.35 19.25
C TYR A 54 -4.52 -0.52 19.12
N LEU A 55 -3.34 -0.04 19.56
CA LEU A 55 -2.10 -0.81 19.48
C LEU A 55 -2.11 -1.93 20.52
N GLN A 56 -2.53 -1.63 21.75
CA GLN A 56 -2.68 -2.64 22.78
C GLN A 56 -3.75 -3.69 22.40
N LEU A 57 -4.86 -3.25 21.80
CA LEU A 57 -5.90 -4.16 21.31
C LEU A 57 -5.38 -5.07 20.18
N LEU A 58 -4.65 -4.50 19.23
CA LEU A 58 -4.07 -5.24 18.12
C LEU A 58 -3.00 -6.22 18.60
N GLU A 59 -2.12 -5.79 19.51
CA GLU A 59 -1.09 -6.63 20.12
C GLU A 59 -1.71 -7.82 20.85
N THR A 60 -2.78 -7.59 21.62
CA THR A 60 -3.49 -8.65 22.33
C THR A 60 -4.09 -9.68 21.36
N ALA A 61 -4.69 -9.20 20.27
CA ALA A 61 -5.23 -10.07 19.22
C ALA A 61 -4.11 -10.85 18.51
N HIS A 62 -3.01 -10.18 18.17
CA HIS A 62 -1.85 -10.79 17.53
C HIS A 62 -1.19 -11.85 18.41
N GLN A 63 -1.00 -11.57 19.70
CA GLN A 63 -0.43 -12.53 20.65
C GLN A 63 -1.29 -13.79 20.80
N THR A 64 -2.62 -13.64 20.71
CA THR A 64 -3.55 -14.78 20.73
C THR A 64 -3.45 -15.63 19.46
N ASP A 65 -3.31 -14.97 18.30
CA ASP A 65 -3.21 -15.60 16.99
C ASP A 65 -1.84 -16.28 16.76
N VAL A 66 -0.74 -15.59 17.07
CA VAL A 66 0.63 -16.13 17.02
C VAL A 66 0.82 -17.27 18.02
N GLY A 67 0.14 -17.23 19.17
CA GLY A 67 0.10 -18.35 20.10
C GLY A 67 -0.49 -19.64 19.51
N GLN A 68 -1.23 -19.55 18.41
CA GLN A 68 -1.78 -20.70 17.66
C GLN A 68 -1.07 -20.97 16.33
N ALA A 69 -0.35 -20.01 15.76
CA ALA A 69 0.25 -20.15 14.44
C ALA A 69 1.59 -20.91 14.48
N ILE A 70 1.72 -21.89 13.58
CA ILE A 70 2.89 -22.74 13.40
C ILE A 70 4.04 -21.91 12.79
N ASN A 71 5.27 -22.17 13.25
CA ASN A 71 6.51 -21.46 12.90
C ASN A 71 6.77 -21.41 11.37
N CYS A 72 6.47 -20.28 10.72
CA CYS A 72 6.63 -20.08 9.28
C CYS A 72 8.09 -20.05 8.75
N PRO A 73 9.13 -19.55 9.44
CA PRO A 73 10.50 -19.70 8.93
C PRO A 73 10.96 -21.16 8.87
N ALA A 74 10.33 -22.09 9.60
CA ALA A 74 10.61 -23.52 9.45
C ALA A 74 10.05 -24.12 8.14
N LEU A 75 9.19 -23.39 7.41
CA LEU A 75 8.69 -23.82 6.09
C LEU A 75 9.55 -23.28 4.94
N THR A 76 10.32 -22.22 5.17
CA THR A 76 11.20 -21.63 4.16
C THR A 76 12.54 -22.35 4.01
N ASP A 77 12.86 -23.28 4.93
CA ASP A 77 14.11 -24.08 4.87
C ASP A 77 13.98 -25.35 4.00
N CYS A 78 12.79 -25.66 3.47
CA CYS A 78 12.54 -26.84 2.64
C CYS A 78 12.83 -26.63 1.14
N GLU A 79 13.00 -25.38 0.69
CA GLU A 79 13.01 -25.03 -0.74
C GLU A 79 14.41 -24.63 -1.24
N ASN A 80 15.47 -25.23 -0.68
CA ASN A 80 16.84 -25.03 -1.19
C ASN A 80 17.64 -26.31 -1.44
N ASP A 81 16.97 -27.46 -1.61
CA ASP A 81 17.59 -28.63 -2.24
C ASP A 81 17.44 -28.57 -3.77
N THR A 82 18.22 -27.70 -4.41
CA THR A 82 18.61 -27.89 -5.82
C THR A 82 20.13 -28.03 -5.91
N GLU A 83 20.64 -29.14 -5.38
CA GLU A 83 21.88 -29.73 -5.88
C GLU A 83 21.54 -31.06 -6.57
N PRO A 84 21.59 -31.14 -7.92
CA PRO A 84 21.72 -32.44 -8.55
C PRO A 84 23.16 -32.93 -8.36
N CYS A 85 23.31 -34.02 -7.59
CA CYS A 85 24.54 -34.78 -7.48
C CYS A 85 25.10 -35.10 -8.88
N SER A 86 26.24 -34.51 -9.24
CA SER A 86 27.02 -34.96 -10.39
C SER A 86 27.87 -36.17 -9.97
N GLY A 87 27.32 -37.37 -10.21
CA GLY A 87 28.02 -38.64 -10.08
C GLY A 87 28.91 -38.92 -11.30
N ASN A 88 30.22 -38.99 -11.01
CA ASN A 88 31.26 -39.89 -11.57
C ASN A 88 31.28 -40.31 -13.06
N ARG A 89 32.37 -39.93 -13.74
CA ARG A 89 33.45 -40.86 -14.11
C ARG A 89 34.78 -40.12 -14.24
#